data_AF-A0A7Z9FVL1-F1
#
_entry.id   AF-A0A7Z9FVL1-F1
#
_cell.length_a   1.000
_cell.length_b   1.000
_cell.length_c   1.000
_cell.angle_alpha   90.00
_cell.angle_beta   90.00
_cell.angle_gamma   90.00
#
_symmetry.space_group_name_H-M   'P 1'
#
loop_
_entity.id
_entity.type
_entity.pdbx_description
1 polymer ?
#
loop_
_entity_poly.entity_id
_entity_poly.type
_entity_poly.pdbx_seq_one_letter_code
_entity_poly.pdbx_strand_id
1 'polypeptide(L)'
;MNSSNKVNGYQGIWFTLGQFFEEGDKYSGGLGTYTAKHVPMAVYAPAVKKTFFVYGGAKEGQRHLLTMASYYDHHHHLVPQPTIVHDKDGVDDPHDNSSIALDETGHIWIFVSGRGRPGFKYRSFEPYSIERFELVSEEEMTYPQ
;
A
#
# COMPACT_ATOMS: atom_id res chain seq x y z
N MET A 1 14.04 -18.97 -7.72
CA MET A 1 12.97 -18.77 -8.73
C MET A 1 12.58 -17.30 -8.66
N ASN A 2 12.85 -16.51 -9.70
CA ASN A 2 12.47 -15.10 -9.75
C ASN A 2 10.97 -15.02 -10.03
N SER A 3 10.13 -15.22 -9.01
CA SER A 3 8.76 -14.76 -9.07
C SER A 3 8.81 -13.24 -8.96
N SER A 4 8.48 -12.55 -10.05
CA SER A 4 8.26 -11.10 -10.03
C SER A 4 7.27 -10.75 -8.92
N ASN A 5 7.59 -9.77 -8.05
CA ASN A 5 6.66 -9.26 -7.03
C ASN A 5 5.50 -8.44 -7.64
N LYS A 6 5.33 -8.46 -8.97
CA LYS A 6 4.26 -7.78 -9.69
C LYS A 6 2.99 -8.61 -9.67
N VAL A 7 1.86 -7.94 -9.53
CA VAL A 7 0.53 -8.58 -9.53
C VAL A 7 -0.26 -8.16 -10.76
N ASN A 8 -1.08 -9.07 -11.28
CA ASN A 8 -1.92 -8.77 -12.43
C ASN A 8 -3.13 -7.93 -12.02
N GLY A 9 -3.10 -6.64 -12.37
CA GLY A 9 -4.20 -5.71 -12.13
C GLY A 9 -4.26 -5.15 -10.71
N TYR A 10 -5.35 -4.44 -10.43
CA TYR A 10 -5.57 -3.72 -9.17
C TYR A 10 -6.74 -4.35 -8.43
N GLN A 11 -6.42 -5.06 -7.34
CA GLN A 11 -7.42 -5.70 -6.48
C GLN A 11 -7.25 -5.15 -5.08
N GLY A 12 -8.18 -4.31 -4.64
CA GLY A 12 -8.19 -3.79 -3.27
C GLY A 12 -8.64 -4.87 -2.27
N ILE A 13 -8.16 -4.76 -1.03
CA ILE A 13 -8.64 -5.59 0.07
C ILE A 13 -10.15 -5.40 0.27
N TRP A 14 -10.89 -6.50 0.38
CA TRP A 14 -12.29 -6.49 0.78
C TRP A 14 -12.41 -6.64 2.29
N PHE A 15 -13.27 -5.84 2.90
CA PHE A 15 -13.48 -5.88 4.34
C PHE A 15 -14.94 -5.61 4.71
N THR A 16 -15.29 -6.06 5.91
CA THR A 16 -16.59 -5.87 6.57
C THR A 16 -16.27 -5.70 8.05
N LEU A 17 -16.66 -4.57 8.63
CA LEU A 17 -16.38 -4.21 10.02
C LEU A 17 -17.14 -5.08 11.01
N GLY A 18 -18.32 -5.56 10.64
CA GLY A 18 -19.18 -6.38 11.50
C GLY A 18 -20.01 -5.58 12.50
N GLN A 19 -20.16 -4.27 12.29
CA GLN A 19 -21.01 -3.37 13.05
C GLN A 19 -22.29 -3.07 12.26
N PHE A 20 -23.25 -3.97 12.37
CA PHE A 20 -24.49 -3.92 11.58
C PHE A 20 -25.57 -3.02 12.19
N PHE A 21 -26.23 -2.28 11.31
CA PHE A 21 -27.49 -1.55 11.52
C PHE A 21 -28.57 -2.12 10.60
N GLU A 22 -29.78 -1.55 10.62
CA GLU A 22 -30.91 -2.01 9.80
C GLU A 22 -30.57 -1.99 8.30
N GLU A 23 -29.81 -0.98 7.86
CA GLU A 23 -29.43 -0.77 6.46
C GLU A 23 -28.15 -1.51 6.04
N GLY A 24 -27.49 -2.21 6.97
CA GLY A 24 -26.27 -2.97 6.72
C GLY A 24 -25.09 -2.62 7.63
N ASP A 25 -23.90 -3.07 7.26
CA ASP A 25 -22.68 -2.83 8.04
C ASP A 25 -22.21 -1.38 7.93
N LYS A 26 -21.68 -0.84 9.03
CA LYS A 26 -21.18 0.54 9.11
C LYS A 26 -20.17 0.88 8.01
N TYR A 27 -19.25 -0.05 7.72
CA TYR A 27 -18.35 0.05 6.57
C TYR A 27 -18.02 -1.34 6.03
N SER A 28 -18.26 -1.52 4.73
CA SER A 28 -17.89 -2.72 3.99
C SER A 28 -17.54 -2.35 2.54
N GLY A 29 -16.76 -3.20 1.88
CA GLY A 29 -16.38 -3.01 0.47
C GLY A 29 -14.88 -3.11 0.22
N GLY A 30 -14.45 -2.60 -0.94
CA GLY A 30 -13.04 -2.46 -1.29
C GLY A 30 -12.41 -1.29 -0.56
N LEU A 31 -11.58 -1.57 0.45
CA LEU A 31 -11.02 -0.59 1.38
C LEU A 31 -9.49 -0.44 1.22
N GLY A 32 -9.02 -0.40 -0.04
CA GLY A 32 -7.59 -0.29 -0.34
C GLY A 32 -6.93 1.04 0.07
N THR A 33 -7.69 2.13 0.21
CA THR A 33 -7.16 3.43 0.66
C THR A 33 -7.73 3.85 2.02
N TYR A 34 -8.30 2.89 2.74
CA TYR A 34 -8.80 3.11 4.09
C TYR A 34 -7.65 3.09 5.09
N THR A 35 -7.71 3.75 6.23
CA THR A 35 -8.61 4.84 6.62
C THR A 35 -8.09 6.19 6.08
N ALA A 36 -8.88 7.25 6.29
CA ALA A 36 -8.44 8.64 6.07
C ALA A 36 -7.21 9.07 6.91
N LYS A 37 -6.74 8.25 7.86
CA LYS A 37 -5.56 8.53 8.68
C LYS A 37 -4.24 8.12 8.02
N HIS A 38 -4.25 7.29 6.98
CA HIS A 38 -3.04 7.01 6.21
C HIS A 38 -2.89 8.12 5.18
N VAL A 39 -2.02 9.07 5.48
CA VAL A 39 -1.75 10.22 4.62
C VAL A 39 -0.25 10.45 4.56
N PRO A 40 0.35 10.67 3.39
CA PRO A 40 -0.29 10.64 2.09
C PRO A 40 -0.41 9.21 1.55
N MET A 41 -1.40 9.00 0.68
CA MET A 41 -1.55 7.76 -0.12
C MET A 41 -0.84 7.84 -1.47
N ALA A 42 -0.47 9.05 -1.89
CA ALA A 42 0.19 9.31 -3.16
C ALA A 42 1.10 10.55 -3.07
N VAL A 43 2.21 10.51 -3.80
CA VAL A 43 3.22 11.58 -3.87
C VAL A 43 3.63 11.82 -5.31
N TYR A 44 3.64 13.08 -5.74
CA TYR A 44 4.09 13.48 -7.07
C TYR A 44 5.60 13.73 -7.07
N ALA A 45 6.29 13.17 -8.07
CA ALA A 45 7.72 13.34 -8.30
C ALA A 45 7.93 14.15 -9.60
N PRO A 46 8.17 15.47 -9.51
CA PRO A 46 8.34 16.32 -10.69
C PRO A 46 9.52 15.88 -11.58
N ALA A 47 10.60 15.37 -10.99
CA ALA A 47 11.82 14.96 -11.69
C ALA A 47 11.57 13.87 -12.75
N VAL A 48 10.59 13.00 -12.50
CA VAL A 48 10.22 11.90 -13.40
C VAL A 48 8.79 12.00 -13.93
N LYS A 49 8.07 13.07 -13.55
CA LYS A 49 6.65 13.30 -13.87
C LYS A 49 5.78 12.06 -13.62
N LYS A 50 5.93 11.49 -12.42
CA LYS A 50 5.13 10.34 -11.95
C LYS A 50 4.46 10.68 -10.63
N THR A 51 3.23 10.20 -10.45
CA THR A 51 2.60 10.16 -9.12
C THR A 51 2.70 8.74 -8.59
N PHE A 52 3.54 8.51 -7.59
CA PHE A 52 3.62 7.23 -6.89
C PHE A 52 2.49 7.12 -5.88
N PHE A 53 1.96 5.92 -5.68
CA PHE A 53 0.87 5.68 -4.74
C PHE A 53 0.95 4.29 -4.13
N VAL A 54 0.33 4.14 -2.95
CA VAL A 54 0.17 2.87 -2.25
C VAL A 54 -1.31 2.55 -2.04
N TYR A 55 -1.61 1.28 -1.83
CA TYR A 55 -2.93 0.82 -1.41
C TYR A 55 -2.86 -0.58 -0.77
N GLY A 56 -3.87 -0.91 0.02
CA GLY A 56 -4.17 -2.25 0.51
C GLY A 56 -4.72 -3.14 -0.58
N GLY A 57 -3.91 -4.09 -1.01
CA GLY A 57 -4.28 -5.12 -1.98
C GLY A 57 -4.86 -6.37 -1.34
N ALA A 58 -5.44 -7.22 -2.18
CA ALA A 58 -5.87 -8.57 -1.86
C ALA A 58 -4.99 -9.61 -2.56
N LYS A 59 -4.64 -10.68 -1.86
CA LYS A 59 -4.01 -11.86 -2.48
C LYS A 59 -5.08 -12.70 -3.16
N GLU A 60 -5.08 -12.73 -4.49
CA GLU A 60 -6.02 -13.55 -5.28
C GLU A 60 -7.51 -13.31 -4.93
N GLY A 61 -7.87 -12.05 -4.62
CA GLY A 61 -9.22 -11.66 -4.20
C GLY A 61 -9.62 -12.10 -2.78
N GLN A 62 -8.71 -12.70 -2.02
CA GLN A 62 -8.96 -13.12 -0.64
C GLN A 62 -8.81 -11.96 0.36
N ARG A 63 -9.43 -12.11 1.52
CA ARG A 63 -9.27 -11.24 2.69
C ARG A 63 -7.89 -11.44 3.32
N HIS A 64 -6.87 -10.94 2.64
CA HIS A 64 -5.46 -11.09 2.97
C HIS A 64 -4.73 -9.82 2.54
N LEU A 65 -4.38 -8.97 3.51
CA LEU A 65 -3.89 -7.64 3.26
C LEU A 65 -2.45 -7.66 2.73
N LEU A 66 -2.30 -7.10 1.54
CA LEU A 66 -1.01 -6.79 0.94
C LEU A 66 -0.80 -5.27 0.94
N THR A 67 0.41 -4.81 1.20
CA THR A 67 0.80 -3.44 0.84
C THR A 67 1.31 -3.43 -0.59
N MET A 68 0.65 -2.65 -1.44
CA MET A 68 0.94 -2.53 -2.86
C MET A 68 1.48 -1.15 -3.18
N ALA A 69 2.42 -1.06 -4.12
CA ALA A 69 2.92 0.21 -4.65
C ALA A 69 2.82 0.25 -6.18
N SER A 70 2.40 1.40 -6.73
CA SER A 70 2.51 1.67 -8.16
C SER A 70 2.65 3.17 -8.44
N TYR A 71 2.54 3.58 -9.71
CA TYR A 71 2.54 4.98 -10.11
C TYR A 71 1.63 5.25 -11.30
N TYR A 72 1.21 6.51 -11.44
CA TYR A 72 0.69 7.04 -12.68
C TYR A 72 1.81 7.78 -13.42
N ASP A 73 2.09 7.37 -14.65
CA ASP A 73 3.04 8.02 -15.55
C ASP A 73 2.33 9.14 -16.30
N HIS A 74 2.66 10.40 -15.98
CA HIS A 74 2.02 11.55 -16.63
C HIS A 74 2.52 11.80 -18.05
N HIS A 75 3.66 11.22 -18.46
CA HIS A 75 4.12 11.32 -19.85
C HIS A 75 3.33 10.40 -20.77
N HIS A 76 3.12 9.17 -20.34
CA HIS A 76 2.53 8.12 -21.17
C HIS A 76 1.05 7.89 -20.88
N HIS A 77 0.52 8.47 -19.81
CA HIS A 77 -0.84 8.25 -19.32
C HIS A 77 -1.11 6.78 -18.99
N LEU A 78 -0.12 6.13 -18.37
CA LEU A 78 -0.16 4.70 -18.04
C LEU A 78 -0.06 4.48 -16.53
N VAL A 79 -0.63 3.35 -16.12
CA VAL A 79 -0.54 2.82 -14.76
C VAL A 79 0.00 1.39 -14.89
N PRO A 80 1.26 1.10 -14.49
CA PRO A 80 1.85 -0.21 -14.64
C PRO A 80 1.35 -1.18 -13.57
N GLN A 81 1.62 -2.47 -13.74
CA GLN A 81 1.29 -3.46 -12.70
C GLN A 81 1.93 -3.10 -11.35
N PRO A 82 1.16 -3.21 -10.25
CA PRO A 82 1.62 -2.87 -8.91
C PRO A 82 2.60 -3.92 -8.38
N THR A 83 3.51 -3.49 -7.51
CA THR A 83 4.46 -4.35 -6.81
C THR A 83 3.97 -4.62 -5.38
N ILE A 84 4.07 -5.88 -4.93
CA ILE A 84 3.91 -6.24 -3.52
C ILE A 84 5.13 -5.73 -2.75
N VAL A 85 4.88 -4.86 -1.78
CA VAL A 85 5.90 -4.32 -0.87
C VAL A 85 5.99 -5.18 0.38
N HIS A 86 4.83 -5.58 0.91
CA HIS A 86 4.73 -6.35 2.15
C HIS A 86 3.45 -7.20 2.16
N ASP A 87 3.56 -8.41 2.68
CA ASP A 87 2.45 -9.32 2.97
C ASP A 87 2.24 -9.30 4.50
N LYS A 88 1.04 -8.97 4.98
CA LYS A 88 0.75 -8.88 6.43
C LYS A 88 0.37 -10.22 7.06
N ASP A 89 0.76 -11.34 6.46
CA ASP A 89 0.70 -12.70 7.02
C ASP A 89 -0.68 -13.06 7.59
N GLY A 90 -1.71 -12.99 6.74
CA GLY A 90 -3.06 -13.42 7.08
C GLY A 90 -3.90 -12.36 7.81
N VAL A 91 -3.36 -11.17 8.07
CA VAL A 91 -4.15 -10.02 8.50
C VAL A 91 -5.09 -9.61 7.38
N ASP A 92 -6.36 -9.38 7.70
CA ASP A 92 -7.40 -8.92 6.76
C ASP A 92 -7.96 -7.53 7.09
N ASP A 93 -7.33 -6.85 8.04
CA ASP A 93 -7.78 -5.59 8.62
C ASP A 93 -7.16 -4.38 7.90
N PRO A 94 -7.93 -3.60 7.12
CA PRO A 94 -7.40 -2.46 6.37
C PRO A 94 -6.95 -1.28 7.25
N HIS A 95 -7.10 -1.34 8.58
CA HIS A 95 -6.44 -0.38 9.47
C HIS A 95 -4.90 -0.54 9.50
N ASP A 96 -4.39 -1.66 8.97
CA ASP A 96 -2.97 -1.93 8.78
C ASP A 96 -2.47 -1.49 7.37
N ASN A 97 -3.28 -0.71 6.62
CA ASN A 97 -2.84 -0.10 5.37
C ASN A 97 -1.63 0.82 5.54
N SER A 98 -0.95 1.12 4.43
CA SER A 98 0.28 1.89 4.42
C SER A 98 0.08 3.34 4.00
N SER A 99 1.07 4.17 4.33
CA SER A 99 1.30 5.49 3.72
C SER A 99 2.62 5.51 2.97
N ILE A 100 2.82 6.53 2.14
CA ILE A 100 3.98 6.68 1.26
C ILE A 100 4.69 8.03 1.48
N ALA A 101 6.01 8.08 1.32
CA ALA A 101 6.74 9.33 1.18
C ALA A 101 7.79 9.23 0.06
N LEU A 102 8.32 10.37 -0.36
CA LEU A 102 9.42 10.48 -1.31
C LEU A 102 10.50 11.35 -0.69
N ASP A 103 11.72 10.84 -0.60
CA ASP A 103 12.84 11.63 -0.06
C ASP A 103 13.54 12.48 -1.13
N GLU A 104 14.46 13.33 -0.67
CA GLU A 104 15.23 14.25 -1.51
C GLU A 104 16.16 13.56 -2.52
N THR A 105 16.52 12.29 -2.27
CA THR A 105 17.34 11.48 -3.18
C THR A 105 16.48 10.71 -4.19
N GLY A 106 15.16 10.83 -4.10
CA GLY A 106 14.19 10.19 -4.97
C GLY A 106 13.78 8.79 -4.53
N HIS A 107 14.20 8.30 -3.36
CA HIS A 107 13.75 7.00 -2.87
C HIS A 107 12.33 7.10 -2.31
N ILE A 108 11.56 6.05 -2.60
CA ILE A 108 10.17 5.91 -2.16
C ILE A 108 10.18 5.20 -0.83
N TRP A 109 9.57 5.80 0.17
CA TRP A 109 9.39 5.22 1.49
C TRP A 109 7.96 4.75 1.67
N ILE A 110 7.78 3.58 2.27
CA ILE A 110 6.46 3.00 2.55
C ILE A 110 6.41 2.62 4.02
N PHE A 111 5.38 3.10 4.69
CA PHE A 111 5.16 2.92 6.11
C PHE A 111 3.92 2.06 6.31
N VAL A 112 4.14 0.78 6.60
CA VAL A 112 3.07 -0.20 6.81
C VAL A 112 2.59 -0.09 8.25
N SER A 113 1.31 0.23 8.43
CA SER A 113 0.70 0.33 9.76
C SER A 113 0.59 -1.04 10.43
N GLY A 114 0.74 -1.04 11.74
CA GLY A 114 0.46 -2.13 12.64
C GLY A 114 -0.38 -1.63 13.81
N ARG A 115 -1.51 -2.31 14.08
CA ARG A 115 -2.41 -1.97 15.20
C ARG A 115 -2.45 -3.12 16.20
N GLY A 116 -1.68 -2.99 17.28
CA GLY A 116 -1.42 -4.13 18.20
C GLY A 116 -0.65 -5.27 17.51
N ARG A 117 -0.02 -4.96 16.37
CA ARG A 117 0.81 -5.81 15.51
C ARG A 117 2.02 -4.98 15.06
N PRO A 118 3.11 -5.61 14.60
CA PRO A 118 4.24 -4.86 14.07
C PRO A 118 3.86 -4.01 12.84
N GLY A 119 4.43 -2.80 12.79
CA GLY A 119 4.51 -1.99 11.59
C GLY A 119 5.89 -2.12 10.94
N PHE A 120 6.00 -1.70 9.68
CA PHE A 120 7.20 -1.93 8.88
C PHE A 120 7.54 -0.70 8.05
N LYS A 121 8.83 -0.36 7.99
CA LYS A 121 9.36 0.68 7.09
C LYS A 121 10.10 0.05 5.94
N TYR A 122 9.70 0.41 4.74
CA TYR A 122 10.35 0.00 3.50
C TYR A 122 10.89 1.21 2.75
N ARG A 123 12.00 1.02 2.05
CA ARG A 123 12.55 2.00 1.11
C ARG A 123 12.72 1.33 -0.25
N SER A 124 12.48 2.05 -1.35
CA SER A 124 12.80 1.55 -2.68
C SER A 124 14.30 1.28 -2.79
N PHE A 125 14.68 0.25 -3.55
CA PHE A 125 16.09 -0.07 -3.76
C PHE A 125 16.79 0.96 -4.66
N GLU A 126 16.05 1.54 -5.61
CA GLU A 126 16.52 2.59 -6.51
C GLU A 126 15.61 3.83 -6.40
N PRO A 127 16.12 5.03 -6.68
CA PRO A 127 15.29 6.22 -6.80
C PRO A 127 14.20 6.06 -7.86
N TYR A 128 13.00 6.55 -7.57
CA TYR A 128 11.85 6.60 -8.49
C TYR A 128 11.43 5.24 -9.07
N SER A 129 11.76 4.14 -8.37
CA SER A 129 11.48 2.78 -8.78
C SER A 129 10.60 2.05 -7.78
N ILE A 130 9.57 1.37 -8.27
CA ILE A 130 8.72 0.48 -7.47
C ILE A 130 9.11 -0.99 -7.62
N GLU A 131 10.18 -1.32 -8.35
CA GLU A 131 10.49 -2.70 -8.71
C GLU A 131 10.93 -3.55 -7.52
N ARG A 132 11.59 -2.92 -6.56
CA ARG A 132 12.08 -3.59 -5.35
C ARG A 132 12.12 -2.62 -4.18
N PHE A 133 11.76 -3.15 -3.02
CA PHE A 133 11.88 -2.48 -1.73
C PHE A 133 12.76 -3.30 -0.79
N GLU A 134 13.45 -2.63 0.12
CA GLU A 134 14.18 -3.22 1.23
C GLU A 134 13.48 -2.87 2.55
N LEU A 135 13.43 -3.85 3.46
CA LEU A 135 12.96 -3.62 4.82
C LEU A 135 14.04 -2.84 5.59
N VAL A 136 13.67 -1.67 6.10
CA VAL A 136 14.56 -0.80 6.88
C VAL A 136 14.41 -1.08 8.37
N SER A 137 13.18 -1.25 8.86
CA SER A 137 12.92 -1.62 10.24
C SER A 137 11.52 -2.18 10.47
N GLU A 138 11.38 -2.89 11.58
CA GLU A 138 10.13 -3.32 12.18
C GLU A 138 9.96 -2.58 13.52
N GLU A 139 8.82 -1.92 13.72
CA GLU A 139 8.55 -1.13 14.92
C GLU A 139 7.05 -0.97 15.17
N GLU A 140 6.65 -0.53 16.36
CA GLU A 140 5.27 -0.16 16.62
C GLU A 140 4.93 1.14 15.85
N MET A 141 3.97 1.05 14.93
CA MET A 141 3.62 2.15 14.06
C MET A 141 2.14 2.06 13.70
N THR A 142 1.30 2.88 14.33
CA THR A 142 -0.15 2.87 14.09
C THR A 142 -0.56 4.14 13.34
N TYR A 143 -1.11 4.00 12.13
CA TYR A 143 -1.48 5.11 11.23
C TYR A 143 -0.33 6.09 10.96
N PRO A 144 0.79 5.64 10.37
CA PRO A 144 1.90 6.53 10.02
C PRO A 144 1.47 7.59 9.01
N GLN A 145 2.01 8.80 9.19
CA GLN A 145 1.78 9.95 8.32
C GLN A 145 3.09 10.57 7.84
#